data_AF-B7ZZR0-F1
#
_entry.id   AF-B7ZZR0-F1
#
_cell.length_a   1.000
_cell.length_b   1.000
_cell.length_c   1.000
_cell.angle_alpha   90.00
_cell.angle_beta   90.00
_cell.angle_gamma   90.00
#
_symmetry.space_group_name_H-M   'P 1'
#
loop_
_entity.id
_entity.type
_entity.pdbx_description
1 polymer ?
#
loop_
_entity_poly.entity_id
_entity_poly.type
_entity_poly.pdbx_seq_one_letter_code
_entity_poly.pdbx_strand_id
1 'polypeptide(L)'
;MNNYLLFERTLQVALVEPEKVHPKLWKGVRRGFIPVDRVAIERKRHNKDKTVAEHKKMVEGIVKRDGKRRKRIKAAGIDYECPALIGSIQPSAKKIKFDEA
;
A
#
# COMPACT_ATOMS: atom_id res chain seq x y z
N MET A 1 27.23 -37.83 -13.57
CA MET A 1 28.25 -36.78 -13.31
C MET A 1 28.59 -36.77 -11.83
N ASN A 2 29.42 -37.70 -11.36
CA ASN A 2 29.94 -37.72 -9.99
C ASN A 2 31.45 -37.46 -10.03
N ASN A 3 31.98 -36.66 -9.11
CA ASN A 3 33.39 -36.23 -9.01
C ASN A 3 33.89 -35.39 -10.19
N TYR A 4 33.08 -34.42 -10.63
CA TYR A 4 33.48 -33.48 -11.68
C TYR A 4 33.99 -32.17 -11.06
N LEU A 5 35.07 -31.61 -11.60
CA LEU A 5 35.53 -30.28 -11.19
C LEU A 5 34.68 -29.21 -11.89
N LEU A 6 33.89 -28.47 -11.12
CA LEU A 6 33.00 -27.41 -11.59
C LEU A 6 33.25 -26.13 -10.78
N PHE A 7 33.66 -25.05 -11.45
CA PHE A 7 33.96 -23.75 -10.81
C PHE A 7 34.79 -23.90 -9.53
N GLU A 8 35.94 -24.58 -9.64
CA GLU A 8 36.90 -24.82 -8.55
C GLU A 8 36.41 -25.75 -7.42
N ARG A 9 35.24 -26.38 -7.56
CA ARG A 9 34.69 -27.33 -6.58
C ARG A 9 34.42 -28.68 -7.21
N THR A 10 34.64 -29.76 -6.47
CA THR A 10 34.27 -31.10 -6.91
C THR A 10 32.79 -31.35 -6.67
N LEU A 11 32.02 -31.47 -7.75
CA LEU A 11 30.63 -31.89 -7.71
C LEU A 11 30.56 -33.38 -7.37
N GLN A 12 30.03 -33.69 -6.18
CA GLN A 12 29.70 -35.05 -5.76
C GLN A 12 28.20 -35.28 -5.86
N VAL A 13 27.81 -36.41 -6.45
CA VAL A 13 26.41 -36.80 -6.62
C VAL A 13 26.24 -38.21 -6.07
N ALA A 14 25.31 -38.36 -5.14
CA ALA A 14 24.93 -39.63 -4.54
C ALA A 14 23.41 -39.83 -4.63
N LEU A 15 22.99 -41.10 -4.70
CA LEU A 15 21.57 -41.44 -4.60
C LEU A 15 21.15 -41.30 -3.14
N VAL A 16 20.11 -40.51 -2.88
CA VAL A 16 19.56 -40.30 -1.54
C VAL A 16 18.29 -41.13 -1.41
N GLU A 17 18.24 -41.98 -0.40
CA GLU A 17 17.04 -42.73 -0.02
C GLU A 17 15.93 -41.78 0.47
N PRO A 18 14.65 -42.09 0.20
CA PRO A 18 13.54 -41.19 0.51
C PRO A 18 13.42 -40.85 2.00
N GLU A 19 13.82 -41.74 2.91
CA GLU A 19 13.78 -41.54 4.36
C GLU A 19 14.77 -40.46 4.85
N LYS A 20 15.87 -40.27 4.12
CA LYS A 20 16.92 -39.29 4.43
C LYS A 20 16.64 -37.93 3.81
N VAL A 21 15.57 -37.80 3.02
CA VAL A 21 15.17 -36.53 2.42
C VAL A 21 14.62 -35.61 3.50
N HIS A 22 15.31 -34.50 3.73
CA HIS A 22 14.85 -33.53 4.71
C HIS A 22 13.46 -32.99 4.32
N PRO A 23 12.47 -32.95 5.24
CA PRO A 23 11.08 -32.58 4.91
C PRO A 23 10.92 -31.19 4.26
N LYS A 24 11.86 -30.28 4.51
CA LYS A 24 11.86 -28.91 3.95
C LYS A 24 12.66 -28.75 2.66
N LEU A 25 13.22 -29.82 2.09
CA LEU A 25 14.08 -29.75 0.89
C LEU A 25 13.40 -28.99 -0.27
N TRP A 26 12.09 -29.18 -0.43
CA TRP A 26 11.30 -28.58 -1.51
C TRP A 26 10.49 -27.34 -1.10
N LYS A 27 10.71 -26.82 0.12
CA LYS A 27 9.94 -25.69 0.63
C LYS A 27 10.29 -24.42 -0.15
N GLY A 28 9.37 -23.94 -0.98
CA GLY A 28 9.50 -22.70 -1.74
C GLY A 28 9.90 -22.88 -3.22
N VAL A 29 10.21 -24.09 -3.66
CA VAL A 29 10.65 -24.40 -5.04
C VAL A 29 9.55 -24.14 -6.09
N ARG A 30 8.28 -24.05 -5.65
CA ARG A 30 7.12 -23.74 -6.52
C ARG A 30 6.31 -22.53 -6.07
N ARG A 31 6.95 -21.54 -5.43
CA ARG A 31 6.23 -20.31 -5.06
C ARG A 31 6.17 -19.38 -6.27
N GLY A 32 5.11 -19.52 -7.08
CA GLY A 32 4.80 -18.56 -8.13
C GLY A 32 4.56 -17.16 -7.57
N PHE A 33 4.68 -16.15 -8.43
CA PHE A 33 4.24 -14.80 -8.07
C PHE A 33 2.72 -14.80 -7.85
N ILE A 34 2.29 -14.39 -6.66
CA ILE A 34 0.88 -14.18 -6.35
C ILE A 34 0.60 -12.69 -6.53
N PRO A 35 -0.18 -12.28 -7.54
CA PRO A 35 -0.55 -10.88 -7.72
C PRO A 35 -1.30 -10.36 -6.49
N VAL A 36 -0.90 -9.19 -6.02
CA VAL A 36 -1.58 -8.51 -4.92
C VAL A 36 -2.82 -7.80 -5.46
N ASP A 37 -3.99 -8.08 -4.88
CA ASP A 37 -5.23 -7.37 -5.21
C ASP A 37 -5.19 -5.93 -4.64
N ARG A 38 -4.61 -5.02 -5.42
CA ARG A 38 -4.52 -3.59 -5.07
C ARG A 38 -5.89 -2.93 -5.02
N VAL A 39 -6.84 -3.38 -5.84
CA VAL A 39 -8.18 -2.80 -5.88
C VAL A 39 -8.92 -3.06 -4.58
N ALA A 40 -8.87 -4.29 -4.06
CA ALA A 40 -9.45 -4.60 -2.75
C ALA A 40 -8.77 -3.83 -1.60
N ILE A 41 -7.45 -3.65 -1.66
CA ILE A 41 -6.71 -2.89 -0.65
C ILE A 41 -7.14 -1.42 -0.65
N GLU A 42 -7.19 -0.78 -1.81
CA GLU A 42 -7.59 0.63 -1.90
C GLU A 42 -9.07 0.82 -1.54
N ARG A 43 -9.96 -0.09 -1.92
CA ARG A 43 -11.36 -0.06 -1.46
C ARG A 43 -11.46 -0.07 0.07
N LYS A 44 -10.69 -0.93 0.75
CA LYS A 44 -10.64 -0.96 2.22
C LYS A 44 -10.09 0.34 2.81
N ARG A 45 -9.08 0.95 2.19
CA ARG A 45 -8.50 2.23 2.64
C ARG A 45 -9.47 3.39 2.49
N HIS A 46 -10.16 3.48 1.35
CA HIS A 46 -11.12 4.53 1.06
C HIS A 46 -12.38 4.44 1.92
N ASN A 47 -12.88 3.21 2.14
CA ASN A 47 -14.08 2.96 2.93
C ASN A 47 -13.81 2.88 4.44
N LYS A 48 -12.56 3.05 4.89
CA LYS A 48 -12.22 3.03 6.31
C LYS A 48 -12.92 4.19 7.02
N ASP A 49 -13.66 3.86 8.07
CA ASP A 49 -14.27 4.87 8.94
C ASP A 49 -13.19 5.77 9.56
N LYS A 50 -13.43 7.08 9.50
CA LYS A 50 -12.49 8.10 10.02
C LYS A 50 -12.95 8.59 11.37
N THR A 51 -12.01 8.69 12.29
CA THR A 51 -12.24 9.36 13.58
C THR A 51 -12.35 10.88 13.41
N VAL A 52 -12.91 11.57 14.40
CA VAL A 52 -13.06 13.04 14.37
C VAL A 52 -11.70 13.74 14.25
N ALA A 53 -10.67 13.21 14.91
CA ALA A 53 -9.30 13.77 14.85
C ALA A 53 -8.69 13.63 13.43
N GLU A 54 -8.88 12.49 12.78
CA GLU A 54 -8.43 12.26 11.40
C GLU A 54 -9.20 13.15 10.41
N HIS A 55 -10.49 13.37 10.66
CA HIS A 55 -11.31 14.27 9.86
C HIS A 55 -10.80 15.72 9.94
N LYS A 56 -10.49 16.22 11.14
CA LYS A 56 -9.90 17.56 11.33
C LYS A 56 -8.57 17.71 10.56
N LYS A 57 -7.66 16.73 10.70
CA LYS A 57 -6.39 16.69 9.96
C LYS A 57 -6.60 16.70 8.43
N MET A 58 -7.61 15.98 7.95
CA MET A 58 -7.96 15.96 6.53
C MET A 58 -8.38 17.35 6.04
N VAL A 59 -9.26 18.04 6.77
CA VAL A 59 -9.74 19.39 6.44
C VAL A 59 -8.58 20.39 6.43
N GLU A 60 -7.73 20.38 7.44
CA GLU A 60 -6.51 21.22 7.47
C GLU A 60 -5.61 20.97 6.26
N GLY A 61 -5.45 19.70 5.87
CA GLY A 61 -4.69 19.31 4.69
C GLY A 61 -5.30 19.79 3.37
N ILE A 62 -6.63 19.89 3.29
CA ILE A 62 -7.33 20.47 2.13
C ILE A 62 -7.04 21.97 2.04
N VAL A 63 -7.18 22.71 3.15
CA VAL A 63 -6.92 24.15 3.20
C VAL A 63 -5.47 24.47 2.83
N LYS A 64 -4.51 23.71 3.38
CA LYS A 64 -3.08 23.88 3.05
C LYS A 64 -2.80 23.63 1.57
N ARG A 65 -3.44 22.62 0.96
CA ARG A 65 -3.28 22.32 -0.48
C ARG A 65 -3.90 23.40 -1.35
N ASP A 66 -5.06 23.94 -0.96
CA ASP A 66 -5.70 25.03 -1.68
C ASP A 66 -4.83 26.29 -1.68
N GLY A 67 -4.27 26.67 -0.52
CA GLY A 67 -3.32 27.79 -0.44
C GLY A 67 -2.08 27.59 -1.33
N LYS A 68 -1.52 26.37 -1.37
CA LYS A 68 -0.41 26.04 -2.28
C LYS A 68 -0.82 26.12 -3.76
N ARG A 69 -2.02 25.65 -4.10
CA ARG A 69 -2.56 25.72 -5.47
C ARG A 69 -2.70 27.17 -5.92
N ARG A 70 -3.29 28.04 -5.10
CA ARG A 70 -3.43 29.48 -5.40
C ARG A 70 -2.07 30.15 -5.63
N LYS A 71 -1.07 29.83 -4.79
CA LYS A 71 0.30 30.33 -4.97
C LYS A 71 0.91 29.89 -6.30
N ARG A 72 0.70 28.63 -6.70
CA ARG A 72 1.18 28.11 -8.00
C ARG A 72 0.49 28.77 -9.19
N ILE A 73 -0.82 29.00 -9.12
CA ILE A 73 -1.60 29.67 -10.17
C ILE A 73 -1.10 31.11 -10.36
N LYS A 74 -0.91 31.85 -9.25
CA LYS A 74 -0.33 33.21 -9.28
C LYS A 74 1.09 33.22 -9.85
N ALA A 75 1.93 32.26 -9.47
CA ALA A 75 3.29 32.14 -10.00
C ALA A 75 3.32 31.80 -11.50
N ALA A 76 2.31 31.10 -12.00
CA ALA A 76 2.15 30.80 -13.42
C ALA A 76 1.59 31.98 -14.24
N GLY A 77 1.28 33.13 -13.60
CA GLY A 77 0.73 34.31 -14.26
C GLY A 77 -0.73 34.14 -14.72
N ILE A 78 -1.44 33.13 -14.21
CA ILE A 78 -2.83 32.88 -14.57
C ILE A 78 -3.73 33.74 -13.67
N ASP A 79 -4.51 34.63 -14.27
CA ASP A 79 -5.54 35.39 -13.56
C ASP A 79 -6.78 34.53 -13.37
N TYR A 80 -6.74 33.72 -12.30
CA TYR A 80 -7.84 32.85 -11.92
C TYR A 80 -8.14 32.98 -10.43
N GLU A 81 -9.32 33.51 -10.13
CA GLU A 81 -9.87 33.52 -8.78
C GLU A 81 -10.46 32.15 -8.46
N CYS A 82 -9.73 31.38 -7.64
CA CYS A 82 -10.20 30.06 -7.22
C CYS A 82 -11.40 30.21 -6.27
N PRO A 83 -12.56 29.61 -6.58
CA PRO A 83 -13.73 29.70 -5.73
C PRO A 83 -13.43 29.19 -4.32
N ALA A 84 -14.15 29.75 -3.34
CA ALA A 84 -13.99 29.34 -1.95
C ALA A 84 -14.26 27.83 -1.81
N LEU A 85 -13.53 27.20 -0.90
CA LEU A 85 -13.83 25.83 -0.48
C LEU A 85 -15.19 25.86 0.21
N ILE A 86 -16.27 25.70 -0.56
CA ILE A 86 -17.60 25.46 -0.04
C ILE A 86 -17.53 24.06 0.56
N GLY A 87 -17.23 23.99 1.86
CA GLY A 87 -17.41 22.78 2.62
C GLY A 87 -18.84 22.36 2.39
N SER A 88 -19.05 21.26 1.69
CA SER A 88 -20.37 20.72 1.50
C SER A 88 -20.98 20.56 2.88
N ILE A 89 -21.95 21.42 3.22
CA ILE A 89 -22.92 21.20 4.29
C ILE A 89 -23.82 20.07 3.76
N GLN A 90 -23.23 18.89 3.61
CA GLN A 90 -23.95 17.67 3.33
C GLN A 90 -24.03 16.94 4.66
N PRO A 91 -25.21 16.38 4.97
CA PRO A 91 -25.61 15.97 6.31
C PRO A 91 -24.61 14.95 6.86
N SER A 92 -24.43 14.94 8.20
CA SER A 92 -23.60 13.98 8.90
C SER A 92 -23.77 12.57 8.33
N ALA A 93 -22.66 11.91 7.95
CA ALA A 93 -22.73 10.51 7.55
C ALA A 93 -23.40 9.69 8.67
N LYS A 94 -24.37 8.84 8.30
CA LYS A 94 -25.26 8.04 9.19
C LYS A 94 -24.56 7.07 10.16
N LYS A 95 -23.23 7.10 10.28
CA LYS A 95 -22.45 6.19 11.11
C LYS A 95 -21.21 6.90 11.68
N ILE A 96 -21.42 7.88 12.54
CA ILE A 96 -20.39 8.29 13.49
C ILE A 96 -20.59 7.41 14.72
N LYS A 97 -19.71 6.42 14.93
CA LYS A 97 -19.65 5.73 16.23
C LYS A 97 -18.91 6.65 17.19
N PHE A 98 -19.63 7.14 18.19
CA PHE A 98 -19.03 7.73 19.38
C PHE A 98 -18.61 6.57 20.27
N ASP A 99 -17.33 6.51 20.64
CA ASP A 99 -16.91 5.65 21.74
C ASP A 99 -17.41 6.30 23.04
N GLU A 100 -18.35 5.64 23.72
CA GLU A 100 -18.78 5.96 25.08
C GLU A 100 -17.61 5.68 26.03
N ALA A 101 -17.32 6.68 26.88
CA ALA A 101 -16.38 6.60 27.99
C ALA A 101 -16.99 5.86 29.18
#